data_AF-A0A520PC17-F1
#
_entry.id   AF-A0A520PC17-F1
#
_cell.length_a   1.000
_cell.length_b   1.000
_cell.length_c   1.000
_cell.angle_alpha   90.00
_cell.angle_beta   90.00
_cell.angle_gamma   90.00
#
_symmetry.space_group_name_H-M   'P 1'
#
loop_
_entity.id
_entity.type
_entity.pdbx_description
1 polymer ?
#
loop_
_entity_poly.entity_id
_entity_poly.type
_entity_poly.pdbx_seq_one_letter_code
_entity_poly.pdbx_strand_id
1 'polypeptide(L)'
;IKTAKHLWQQAKHLPMMGYGTDMLKAYENFIPHAKHYAGKTFTTQIESLNCRLRHYLARLHRKTLCYSKSKTMLEVSLKLLIHKLNNP
;
A
#
# COMPACT_ATOMS: atom_id res chain seq x y z
N ILE A 1 12.01 -2.23 -14.66
CA ILE A 1 12.61 -3.34 -13.86
C ILE A 1 13.36 -2.84 -12.62
N LYS A 2 14.30 -1.87 -12.72
CA LYS A 2 15.08 -1.36 -11.57
C LYS A 2 14.22 -0.92 -10.36
N THR A 3 13.14 -0.18 -10.61
CA THR A 3 12.23 0.31 -9.55
C THR A 3 11.49 -0.81 -8.82
N ALA A 4 10.92 -1.76 -9.56
CA ALA A 4 10.22 -2.91 -8.98
C ALA A 4 11.16 -3.79 -8.14
N LYS A 5 12.41 -3.94 -8.57
CA LYS A 5 13.46 -4.63 -7.80
C LYS A 5 13.78 -3.92 -6.48
N HIS A 6 13.88 -2.59 -6.50
CA HIS A 6 14.11 -1.81 -5.29
C HIS A 6 12.94 -1.94 -4.30
N LEU A 7 11.70 -1.86 -4.80
CA LEU A 7 10.50 -2.09 -3.98
C LEU A 7 10.50 -3.50 -3.37
N TRP A 8 10.84 -4.52 -4.17
CA TRP A 8 10.93 -5.89 -3.68
C TRP A 8 11.96 -6.04 -2.56
N GLN A 9 13.13 -5.40 -2.65
CA GLN A 9 14.13 -5.44 -1.58
C GLN A 9 13.62 -4.84 -0.26
N GLN A 10 12.74 -3.85 -0.33
CA GLN A 10 12.09 -3.27 0.85
C GLN A 10 10.95 -4.14 1.40
N ALA A 11 10.29 -4.95 0.56
CA ALA A 11 9.13 -5.74 0.99
C ALA A 11 9.45 -7.20 1.37
N LYS A 12 10.55 -7.76 0.87
CA LYS A 12 10.89 -9.20 1.01
C LYS A 12 11.07 -9.70 2.45
N HIS A 13 11.35 -8.80 3.39
CA HIS A 13 11.61 -9.13 4.79
C HIS A 13 10.34 -9.07 5.66
N LEU A 14 9.23 -8.58 5.11
CA LEU A 14 7.96 -8.50 5.83
C LEU A 14 7.37 -9.90 5.98
N PRO A 15 6.86 -10.27 7.17
CA PRO A 15 6.24 -11.58 7.41
C PRO A 15 4.82 -11.62 6.80
N MET A 16 4.74 -11.57 5.47
CA MET A 16 3.46 -11.63 4.74
C MET A 16 3.21 -13.02 4.16
N MET A 17 1.93 -13.42 4.15
CA MET A 17 1.50 -14.70 3.54
C MET A 17 1.64 -14.69 2.01
N GLY A 18 1.58 -13.52 1.36
CA GLY A 18 1.86 -13.37 -0.06
C GLY A 18 1.82 -11.92 -0.53
N TYR A 19 2.10 -11.73 -1.82
CA TYR A 19 2.23 -10.43 -2.47
C TYR A 19 1.29 -10.34 -3.68
N GLY A 20 0.38 -9.37 -3.61
CA GLY A 20 -0.48 -9.01 -4.75
C GLY A 20 0.25 -8.04 -5.67
N THR A 21 0.37 -8.34 -6.97
CA THR A 21 0.90 -7.39 -7.96
C THR A 21 -0.06 -7.21 -9.13
N ASP A 22 0.18 -6.14 -9.90
CA ASP A 22 -0.33 -6.06 -11.25
C ASP A 22 0.27 -7.20 -12.09
N MET A 23 -0.39 -7.57 -13.20
CA MET A 23 0.08 -8.64 -14.11
C MET A 23 1.30 -8.21 -14.92
N LEU A 24 2.16 -7.36 -14.36
CA LEU A 24 3.39 -6.93 -14.98
C LEU A 24 4.43 -8.05 -14.83
N LYS A 25 4.82 -8.64 -15.97
CA LYS A 25 5.81 -9.72 -16.10
C LYS A 25 7.14 -9.46 -15.37
N ALA A 26 7.46 -8.22 -15.06
CA ALA A 26 8.65 -7.90 -14.27
C ALA A 26 8.61 -8.59 -12.89
N TYR A 27 7.46 -8.63 -12.20
CA TYR A 27 7.36 -9.16 -10.83
C TYR A 27 7.59 -10.68 -10.75
N GLU A 28 7.25 -11.42 -11.80
CA GLU A 28 7.49 -12.87 -11.90
C GLU A 28 8.98 -13.21 -11.80
N ASN A 29 9.87 -12.29 -12.19
CA ASN A 29 11.31 -12.52 -12.17
C ASN A 29 11.94 -12.47 -10.76
N PHE A 30 11.24 -11.92 -9.76
CA PHE A 30 11.83 -11.72 -8.43
C PHE A 30 10.93 -12.07 -7.23
N ILE A 31 9.61 -12.21 -7.42
CA ILE A 31 8.71 -12.71 -6.38
C ILE A 31 8.55 -14.23 -6.55
N PRO A 32 8.77 -15.04 -5.50
CA PRO A 32 8.55 -16.48 -5.59
C PRO A 32 7.11 -16.80 -6.00
N HIS A 33 6.91 -17.64 -7.02
CA HIS A 33 5.58 -18.02 -7.52
C HIS A 33 4.63 -18.52 -6.43
N ALA A 34 5.13 -19.27 -5.44
CA ALA A 34 4.33 -19.77 -4.31
C ALA A 34 3.73 -18.65 -3.43
N LYS A 35 4.27 -17.43 -3.49
CA LYS A 35 3.82 -16.27 -2.71
C LYS A 35 3.29 -15.14 -3.60
N HIS A 36 3.21 -15.35 -4.92
CA HIS A 36 2.84 -14.32 -5.88
C HIS A 36 1.39 -14.50 -6.32
N TYR A 37 0.57 -13.51 -6.02
CA TYR A 37 -0.82 -13.45 -6.47
C TYR A 37 -0.96 -12.34 -7.51
N ALA A 38 -1.06 -12.72 -8.79
CA ALA A 38 -1.28 -11.78 -9.88
C ALA A 38 -2.79 -11.68 -10.18
N GLY A 39 -3.35 -10.47 -10.12
CA GLY A 39 -4.76 -10.29 -10.45
C GLY A 39 -5.33 -8.92 -10.12
N LYS A 40 -6.42 -8.58 -10.81
CA LYS A 40 -7.09 -7.28 -10.67
C LYS A 40 -7.78 -7.10 -9.31
N THR A 41 -8.19 -8.19 -8.66
CA THR A 41 -8.90 -8.13 -7.38
C THR A 41 -8.09 -7.41 -6.30
N PHE A 42 -6.80 -7.73 -6.18
CA PHE A 42 -5.91 -7.10 -5.21
C PHE A 42 -5.63 -5.64 -5.55
N THR A 43 -5.41 -5.33 -6.84
CA THR A 43 -5.14 -3.95 -7.27
C THR A 43 -6.35 -3.05 -7.02
N THR A 44 -7.56 -3.52 -7.34
CA THR A 44 -8.80 -2.77 -7.09
C THR A 44 -9.03 -2.52 -5.60
N GLN A 45 -8.74 -3.49 -4.73
CA GLN A 45 -8.84 -3.28 -3.28
C GLN A 45 -7.85 -2.22 -2.78
N ILE A 46 -6.59 -2.28 -3.23
CA ILE A 46 -5.54 -1.31 -2.87
C ILE A 46 -5.92 0.09 -3.37
N GLU A 47 -6.39 0.22 -4.61
CA GLU A 47 -6.85 1.48 -5.19
C GLU A 47 -8.04 2.06 -4.43
N SER A 48 -9.03 1.23 -4.10
CA SER A 48 -10.20 1.62 -3.32
C SER A 48 -9.82 2.11 -1.92
N LEU A 49 -8.91 1.39 -1.24
CA LEU A 49 -8.37 1.83 0.05
C LEU A 49 -7.64 3.16 -0.06
N ASN A 50 -6.76 3.31 -1.05
CA ASN A 50 -6.03 4.56 -1.29
C ASN A 50 -6.96 5.74 -1.60
N CYS A 51 -8.08 5.47 -2.28
CA CYS A 51 -9.12 6.45 -2.53
C CYS A 51 -9.81 6.88 -1.21
N ARG A 52 -10.26 5.92 -0.40
CA ARG A 52 -10.88 6.18 0.92
C ARG A 52 -9.93 6.95 1.85
N LEU A 53 -8.67 6.55 1.93
CA LEU A 53 -7.67 7.23 2.75
C LEU A 53 -7.49 8.69 2.32
N ARG A 54 -7.41 8.97 1.01
CA ARG A 54 -7.29 10.34 0.49
C ARG A 54 -8.57 11.17 0.64
N HIS A 55 -9.73 10.51 0.60
CA HIS A 55 -11.01 11.14 0.86
C HIS A 55 -11.13 11.65 2.30
N TYR A 56 -10.79 10.80 3.29
CA TYR A 56 -10.91 11.18 4.69
C TYR A 56 -9.72 12.00 5.23
N LEU A 57 -8.51 11.72 4.75
CA LEU A 57 -7.30 12.40 5.19
C LEU A 57 -6.76 13.28 4.08
N ALA A 58 -7.14 14.56 4.08
CA ALA A 58 -6.61 15.57 3.16
C ALA A 58 -5.07 15.63 3.16
N ARG A 59 -4.44 15.26 4.28
CA ARG A 59 -2.97 15.15 4.43
C ARG A 59 -2.29 14.06 3.58
N LEU A 60 -3.07 13.18 2.97
CA LEU A 60 -2.60 12.15 2.04
C LEU A 60 -2.86 12.54 0.58
N HIS A 61 -3.54 13.67 0.34
CA HIS A 61 -3.95 14.09 -1.00
C HIS A 61 -2.83 14.81 -1.77
N ARG A 62 -2.15 15.79 -1.15
CA ARG A 62 -1.06 16.55 -1.79
C ARG A 62 0.16 16.66 -0.90
N LYS A 63 1.26 16.04 -1.34
CA LYS A 63 2.55 15.95 -0.64
C LYS A 63 3.14 17.30 -0.23
N THR A 64 2.90 18.37 -0.99
CA THR A 64 3.52 19.69 -0.78
C THR A 64 2.66 20.65 0.05
N LEU A 65 1.33 20.52 0.02
CA LEU A 65 0.40 21.49 0.62
C LEU A 65 -0.22 20.99 1.91
N CYS A 66 -0.60 19.72 1.95
CA CYS A 66 -1.31 19.12 3.07
C CYS A 66 -0.53 17.89 3.46
N TYR A 67 0.44 18.04 4.37
CA TYR A 67 1.24 16.93 4.88
C TYR A 67 1.37 17.00 6.40
N SER A 68 1.71 15.89 7.03
CA SER A 68 2.02 15.86 8.46
C SER A 68 3.51 16.11 8.67
N LYS A 69 3.85 17.08 9.52
CA LYS A 69 5.25 17.34 9.91
C LYS A 69 5.78 16.26 10.86
N SER A 70 4.91 15.67 11.67
CA SER A 70 5.25 14.57 12.61
C SER A 70 4.79 13.23 12.06
N LYS A 71 5.72 12.26 12.05
CA LYS A 71 5.43 10.86 11.69
C LYS A 71 4.44 10.24 12.66
N THR A 72 4.61 10.48 13.96
CA THR A 72 3.71 9.99 15.01
C THR A 72 2.27 10.48 14.80
N MET A 73 2.09 11.74 14.43
CA MET A 73 0.75 12.29 14.14
C MET A 73 0.11 11.65 12.91
N LEU A 74 0.90 11.34 11.89
CA LEU A 74 0.41 10.62 10.71
C LEU A 74 -0.07 9.21 11.09
N GLU A 75 0.73 8.48 11.86
CA GLU A 75 0.41 7.12 12.32
C GLU A 75 -0.85 7.10 13.20
N VAL A 76 -1.00 8.03 14.14
CA VAL A 76 -2.19 8.12 14.99
C VAL A 76 -3.43 8.44 14.17
N SER A 77 -3.35 9.40 13.24
CA SER A 77 -4.49 9.71 12.36
C SER A 77 -4.91 8.53 11.48
N LEU A 78 -3.96 7.76 10.95
CA LEU A 78 -4.24 6.54 10.20
C LEU A 78 -4.93 5.49 11.07
N LYS A 79 -4.41 5.23 12.28
CA LYS A 79 -5.00 4.27 13.23
C LYS A 79 -6.44 4.66 13.61
N LEU A 80 -6.67 5.94 13.91
CA LEU A 80 -8.00 6.45 14.24
C LEU A 80 -8.98 6.29 13.07
N LEU A 81 -8.56 6.61 11.85
CA LEU A 81 -9.40 6.42 10.66
C LEU A 81 -9.72 4.94 10.46
N ILE A 82 -8.72 4.06 10.51
CA ILE A 82 -8.93 2.62 10.33
C ILE A 82 -9.88 2.08 11.40
N HIS A 83 -9.71 2.49 12.66
CA HIS A 83 -10.63 2.13 13.74
C HIS A 83 -12.06 2.56 13.42
N LYS A 84 -12.28 3.81 12.98
CA LYS A 84 -13.58 4.32 12.56
C LYS A 84 -14.17 3.53 11.38
N LEU A 85 -13.35 3.18 10.39
CA LEU A 85 -13.81 2.45 9.21
C LEU A 85 -14.18 0.99 9.50
N ASN A 86 -13.59 0.40 10.54
CA ASN A 86 -13.83 -0.98 10.96
C ASN A 86 -14.96 -1.09 12.00
N ASN A 87 -15.28 0.00 12.70
CA ASN A 87 -16.36 0.08 13.68
C ASN A 87 -17.39 1.11 13.19
N PRO A 88 -18.31 0.71 12.29
CA PRO A 88 -19.29 1.62 11.70
C PRO A 88 -20.30 2.17 12.72
#